data_AF-A0A3A4S2Y1-F1
#
_entry.id   AF-A0A3A4S2Y1-F1
#
_cell.length_a   1.000
_cell.length_b   1.000
_cell.length_c   1.000
_cell.angle_alpha   90.00
_cell.angle_beta   90.00
_cell.angle_gamma   90.00
#
_symmetry.space_group_name_H-M   'P 1'
#
loop_
_entity.id
_entity.type
_entity.pdbx_description
1 polymer ?
#
loop_
_entity_poly.entity_id
_entity_poly.type
_entity_poly.pdbx_seq_one_letter_code
_entity_poly.pdbx_strand_id
1 'polypeptide(L)'
;MDLKELGANLGLEASEFIELVELFLSTAKKDLQKLREAYQSGDSKTVAGSAHSLKGSSGNLGFSELSVLSRKAEDKGGEEDLSGFEEILDAIHQQIEKIESCLMEST
;
A
#
# COMPACT_ATOMS: atom_id res chain seq x y z
N MET A 1 -6.08 -1.85 14.03
CA MET A 1 -6.34 -0.70 13.15
C MET A 1 -7.83 -0.50 13.18
N ASP A 2 -8.31 0.71 13.50
CA ASP A 2 -9.73 1.02 13.53
C ASP A 2 -10.09 1.89 12.31
N LEU A 3 -10.86 1.32 11.37
CA LEU A 3 -11.24 2.05 10.15
C LEU A 3 -12.17 3.22 10.45
N LYS A 4 -13.00 3.14 11.51
CA LYS A 4 -13.91 4.23 11.88
C LYS A 4 -13.13 5.42 12.41
N GLU A 5 -12.12 5.17 13.25
CA GLU A 5 -11.22 6.22 13.74
C GLU A 5 -10.44 6.88 12.60
N LEU A 6 -9.93 6.10 11.64
CA LEU A 6 -9.26 6.63 10.45
C LEU A 6 -10.19 7.51 9.60
N GLY A 7 -11.42 7.06 9.35
CA GLY A 7 -12.42 7.86 8.65
C GLY A 7 -12.74 9.18 9.36
N ALA A 8 -12.95 9.13 10.68
CA ALA A 8 -13.22 10.31 11.50
C ALA A 8 -12.06 11.34 11.46
N ASN A 9 -10.81 10.87 11.48
CA ASN A 9 -9.63 11.73 11.35
C ASN A 9 -9.55 12.47 10.00
N LEU A 10 -10.23 11.94 8.97
CA LEU A 10 -10.36 12.54 7.64
C LEU A 10 -11.67 13.33 7.48
N GLY A 11 -12.49 13.41 8.53
CA GLY A 11 -13.80 14.07 8.50
C GLY A 11 -14.85 13.34 7.68
N LEU A 12 -14.73 12.02 7.56
CA LEU A 12 -15.63 11.15 6.79
C LEU A 12 -16.49 10.30 7.72
N GLU A 13 -17.71 10.01 7.27
CA GLU A 13 -18.55 9.01 7.94
C GLU A 13 -17.99 7.60 7.70
N ALA A 14 -18.26 6.68 8.63
CA ALA A 14 -17.69 5.33 8.59
C ALA A 14 -18.01 4.59 7.27
N SER A 15 -19.23 4.73 6.75
CA SER A 15 -19.63 4.10 5.48
C SER A 15 -18.91 4.68 4.27
N GLU A 16 -18.71 6.00 4.22
CA GLU A 16 -17.98 6.66 3.12
C GLU A 16 -16.52 6.23 3.13
N PHE A 17 -15.90 6.14 4.32
CA PHE A 17 -14.53 5.69 4.42
C PHE A 17 -14.38 4.21 4.01
N ILE A 18 -15.33 3.33 4.37
CA ILE A 18 -15.35 1.92 3.95
C ILE A 18 -15.32 1.81 2.41
N GLU A 19 -16.15 2.58 1.70
CA GLU A 19 -16.16 2.61 0.23
C GLU A 19 -14.80 3.05 -0.37
N LEU A 20 -14.14 4.04 0.26
CA LEU A 20 -12.80 4.46 -0.15
C LEU A 20 -11.75 3.37 0.09
N VAL A 21 -11.85 2.63 1.20
CA VAL A 21 -10.95 1.52 1.50
C VAL A 21 -11.12 0.37 0.50
N GLU A 22 -12.35 0.06 0.07
CA GLU A 22 -12.60 -0.93 -0.99
C GLU A 22 -11.94 -0.55 -2.32
N LEU A 23 -12.12 0.70 -2.75
CA LEU A 23 -11.50 1.22 -3.97
C LEU A 23 -9.96 1.22 -3.86
N PHE A 24 -9.45 1.60 -2.70
CA PHE A 24 -8.04 1.56 -2.39
C PHE A 24 -7.48 0.13 -2.51
N LEU A 25 -8.11 -0.87 -1.89
CA LEU A 25 -7.63 -2.26 -1.95
C LEU A 25 -7.56 -2.80 -3.38
N SER A 26 -8.54 -2.47 -4.23
CA SER A 26 -8.52 -2.82 -5.66
C SER A 26 -7.30 -2.22 -6.38
N THR A 27 -6.94 -0.99 -6.03
CA THR A 27 -5.78 -0.29 -6.62
C THR A 27 -4.47 -0.80 -6.04
N ALA A 28 -4.38 -0.95 -4.72
CA ALA A 28 -3.21 -1.45 -4.00
C ALA A 28 -2.79 -2.85 -4.45
N LYS A 29 -3.76 -3.75 -4.70
CA LYS A 29 -3.48 -5.09 -5.24
C LYS A 29 -2.87 -5.05 -6.65
N LYS A 30 -3.33 -4.14 -7.51
CA LYS A 30 -2.75 -3.93 -8.85
C LYS A 30 -1.34 -3.36 -8.77
N ASP A 31 -1.11 -2.40 -7.88
CA ASP A 31 0.20 -1.80 -7.68
C ASP A 31 1.19 -2.80 -7.08
N LEU A 32 0.76 -3.64 -6.12
CA LEU A 32 1.57 -4.74 -5.59
C LEU A 32 1.93 -5.76 -6.66
N GLN A 33 1.00 -6.13 -7.54
CA GLN A 33 1.29 -7.03 -8.65
C GLN A 33 2.35 -6.43 -9.59
N LYS A 34 2.19 -5.18 -10.00
CA LYS A 34 3.18 -4.48 -10.85
C LYS A 34 4.53 -4.37 -10.15
N LEU A 35 4.55 -4.09 -8.85
CA LEU A 35 5.76 -4.01 -8.05
C LEU A 35 6.51 -5.35 -8.04
N ARG A 36 5.78 -6.46 -7.91
CA ARG A 36 6.33 -7.82 -7.97
C ARG A 36 6.90 -8.16 -9.35
N GLU A 37 6.17 -7.85 -10.41
CA GLU A 37 6.60 -8.08 -11.79
C GLU A 37 7.86 -7.26 -12.13
N ALA A 38 7.90 -5.99 -11.71
CA ALA A 38 9.05 -5.11 -11.90
C ALA A 38 10.28 -5.56 -11.12
N TYR A 39 10.10 -6.03 -9.88
CA TYR A 39 11.19 -6.63 -9.11
C TYR A 39 11.76 -7.87 -9.82
N GLN A 40 10.89 -8.77 -10.28
CA GLN A 40 11.31 -10.00 -10.96
C GLN A 40 12.04 -9.75 -12.29
N SER A 41 11.73 -8.66 -12.98
CA SER A 41 12.40 -8.26 -14.22
C SER A 41 13.63 -7.38 -14.01
N GLY A 42 13.92 -6.98 -12.77
CA GLY A 42 15.00 -6.04 -12.44
C GLY A 42 14.73 -4.59 -12.86
N ASP A 43 13.47 -4.23 -13.15
CA ASP A 43 13.08 -2.89 -13.55
C ASP A 43 12.90 -1.97 -12.32
N SER A 44 14.03 -1.47 -11.81
CA SER A 44 14.11 -0.57 -10.65
C SER A 44 13.28 0.71 -10.83
N LYS A 45 13.16 1.23 -12.06
CA LYS A 45 12.37 2.42 -12.37
C LYS A 45 10.87 2.17 -12.20
N THR A 46 10.37 1.04 -12.70
CA THR A 46 8.96 0.66 -12.51
C THR A 46 8.68 0.29 -11.05
N VAL A 47 9.66 -0.29 -10.34
CA VAL A 47 9.59 -0.47 -8.88
C VAL A 47 9.34 0.86 -8.18
N ALA A 48 10.20 1.87 -8.43
CA ALA A 48 10.07 3.17 -7.81
C ALA A 48 8.71 3.84 -8.09
N GLY A 49 8.25 3.82 -9.35
CA GLY A 49 6.97 4.41 -9.73
C GLY A 49 5.74 3.73 -9.13
N SER A 50 5.74 2.39 -9.06
CA SER A 50 4.65 1.62 -8.46
C SER A 50 4.61 1.84 -6.94
N ALA A 51 5.77 1.83 -6.29
CA ALA A 51 5.92 2.10 -4.87
C ALA A 51 5.52 3.54 -4.51
N HIS A 52 5.86 4.53 -5.33
CA HIS A 52 5.43 5.92 -5.16
C HIS A 52 3.91 6.06 -5.17
N SER A 53 3.24 5.38 -6.11
CA SER A 53 1.78 5.41 -6.24
C SER A 53 1.11 4.78 -5.01
N LEU A 54 1.61 3.62 -4.56
CA LEU A 54 1.12 2.94 -3.37
C LEU A 54 1.36 3.75 -2.09
N LYS A 55 2.51 4.43 -1.97
CA LYS A 55 2.83 5.33 -0.85
C LYS A 55 1.81 6.46 -0.74
N GLY A 56 1.49 7.12 -1.85
CA GLY A 56 0.55 8.25 -1.88
C GLY A 56 -0.87 7.82 -1.55
N SER A 57 -1.37 6.76 -2.19
CA SER A 57 -2.73 6.26 -1.96
C SER A 57 -2.93 5.75 -0.53
N SER A 58 -1.97 5.01 0.03
CA SER A 58 -2.02 4.57 1.43
C SER A 58 -1.91 5.73 2.43
N GLY A 59 -1.03 6.70 2.15
CA GLY A 59 -0.85 7.89 3.00
C GLY A 59 -2.11 8.75 3.08
N ASN A 60 -2.81 8.95 1.96
CA ASN A 60 -4.04 9.73 1.90
C ASN A 60 -5.19 9.16 2.75
N LEU A 61 -5.18 7.84 3.00
CA LEU A 61 -6.18 7.16 3.82
C LEU A 61 -5.70 6.89 5.26
N GLY A 62 -4.54 7.41 5.63
CA GLY A 62 -3.99 7.23 6.98
C GLY A 62 -3.35 5.85 7.24
N PHE A 63 -3.18 5.00 6.21
CA PHE A 63 -2.48 3.71 6.30
C PHE A 63 -0.96 3.91 6.38
N SER A 64 -0.53 4.53 7.47
CA SER A 64 0.84 5.03 7.68
C SER A 64 1.90 3.93 7.58
N GLU A 65 1.61 2.73 8.10
CA GLU A 65 2.52 1.58 8.05
C GLU A 65 2.80 1.15 6.61
N LEU A 66 1.75 1.01 5.80
CA LEU A 66 1.87 0.70 4.37
C LEU A 66 2.54 1.83 3.59
N SER A 67 2.28 3.09 3.93
CA SER A 67 2.94 4.24 3.30
C SER A 67 4.45 4.24 3.57
N VAL A 68 4.87 3.93 4.80
CA VAL A 68 6.29 3.80 5.17
C VAL A 68 6.97 2.65 4.42
N LEU A 69 6.34 1.48 4.33
CA LEU A 69 6.88 0.35 3.58
C LEU A 69 6.99 0.67 2.08
N SER A 70 5.97 1.30 1.51
CA SER A 70 5.98 1.75 0.11
C SER A 70 7.08 2.77 -0.14
N ARG A 71 7.36 3.66 0.83
CA ARG A 71 8.49 4.59 0.72
C ARG A 71 9.85 3.87 0.70
N LYS A 72 10.04 2.82 1.52
CA LYS A 72 11.25 2.00 1.47
C LYS A 72 11.43 1.32 0.11
N ALA A 73 10.34 0.81 -0.46
CA ALA A 73 10.35 0.23 -1.80
C ALA A 73 10.69 1.26 -2.88
N GLU A 74 10.13 2.47 -2.76
CA GLU A 74 10.43 3.59 -3.68
C GLU A 74 11.90 3.99 -3.62
N ASP A 75 12.46 4.14 -2.41
CA ASP A 75 13.86 4.51 -2.22
C ASP A 75 14.79 3.43 -2.81
N LYS A 76 14.54 2.14 -2.55
CA LYS A 76 15.29 1.00 -3.13
C LYS A 76 15.24 0.99 -4.67
N GLY A 77 14.07 1.24 -5.25
CA GLY A 77 13.94 1.38 -6.70
C GLY A 77 14.70 2.59 -7.26
N GLY A 78 14.66 3.72 -6.56
CA GLY A 78 15.36 4.96 -6.94
C GLY A 78 16.88 4.88 -6.82
N GLU A 79 17.38 4.07 -5.88
CA GLU A 79 18.80 3.77 -5.70
C GLU A 79 19.33 2.70 -6.68
N GLU A 80 18.44 2.11 -7.49
CA GLU A 80 18.72 0.96 -8.37
C GLU A 80 19.29 -0.26 -7.61
N ASP A 81 19.03 -0.35 -6.31
CA ASP A 81 19.45 -1.45 -5.44
C ASP A 81 18.21 -2.23 -4.97
N LEU A 82 17.95 -3.38 -5.59
CA LEU A 82 16.84 -4.26 -5.22
C LEU A 82 17.28 -5.38 -4.24
N SER A 83 18.44 -5.24 -3.60
CA SER A 83 18.88 -6.19 -2.57
C SER A 83 17.93 -6.17 -1.37
N GLY A 84 17.51 -7.36 -0.92
CA GLY A 84 16.58 -7.54 0.20
C GLY A 84 15.14 -7.10 -0.09
N PHE A 85 14.79 -6.85 -1.36
CA PHE A 85 13.47 -6.31 -1.71
C PHE A 85 12.32 -7.29 -1.43
N GLU A 86 12.58 -8.59 -1.41
CA GLU A 86 11.60 -9.64 -1.04
C GLU A 86 10.98 -9.38 0.33
N GLU A 87 11.78 -9.01 1.34
CA GLU A 87 11.28 -8.71 2.68
C GLU A 87 10.35 -7.49 2.68
N ILE A 88 10.66 -6.49 1.86
CA ILE A 88 9.82 -5.29 1.70
C ILE A 88 8.52 -5.66 1.01
N LEU A 89 8.58 -6.48 -0.04
CA LEU A 89 7.41 -6.88 -0.82
C LEU A 89 6.45 -7.74 0.00
N ASP A 90 6.99 -8.66 0.80
CA ASP A 90 6.21 -9.49 1.73
C ASP A 90 5.58 -8.63 2.84
N ALA A 91 6.30 -7.66 3.38
CA ALA A 91 5.75 -6.73 4.37
C ALA A 91 4.61 -5.88 3.79
N ILE A 92 4.76 -5.37 2.55
CA ILE A 92 3.70 -4.64 1.85
C ILE A 92 2.48 -5.53 1.66
N HIS A 93 2.67 -6.77 1.21
CA HIS A 93 1.59 -7.73 1.00
C HIS A 93 0.81 -7.99 2.30
N GLN A 94 1.52 -8.27 3.40
CA GLN A 94 0.90 -8.50 4.71
C GLN A 94 0.11 -7.30 5.22
N GLN A 95 0.58 -6.07 4.97
CA GLN A 95 -0.20 -4.89 5.34
C GLN A 95 -1.48 -4.73 4.52
N ILE A 96 -1.44 -5.05 3.22
CA ILE A 96 -2.64 -5.04 2.38
C ILE A 96 -3.65 -6.09 2.86
N GLU A 97 -3.20 -7.32 3.18
CA GLU A 97 -4.06 -8.38 3.73
C GLU A 97 -4.67 -7.99 5.09
N LYS A 98 -3.89 -7.33 5.95
CA LYS A 98 -4.37 -6.81 7.23
C LYS A 98 -5.45 -5.74 7.05
N ILE A 99 -5.28 -4.83 6.08
CA ILE A 99 -6.30 -3.82 5.76
C ILE A 99 -7.58 -4.48 5.24
N GLU A 100 -7.45 -5.46 4.34
CA GLU A 100 -8.58 -6.23 3.82
C GLU A 100 -9.31 -7.01 4.93
N SER A 101 -8.59 -7.61 5.86
CA SER A 101 -9.19 -8.32 7.01
C SER A 101 -9.98 -7.37 7.91
N CYS A 102 -9.41 -6.19 8.23
CA CYS A 102 -10.11 -5.18 9.03
C CYS A 102 -11.38 -4.64 8.34
N LEU A 103 -11.35 -4.55 7.00
CA LEU A 103 -12.53 -4.17 6.22
C LEU A 103 -13.64 -5.21 6.36
N MET A 104 -13.32 -6.50 6.22
CA MET A 104 -14.30 -7.60 6.37
C MET A 104 -14.92 -7.66 7.76
N GLU A 105 -14.20 -7.29 8.82
CA GLU A 105 -14.72 -7.21 10.20
C GLU A 105 -15.62 -5.99 10.44
N SER A 106 -15.57 -5.00 9.52
CA SER A 106 -16.30 -3.73 9.64
C SER A 106 -17.62 -3.70 8.85
N THR A 107 -17.90 -4.74 8.08
CA THR A 107 -19.10 -4.93 7.23
C THR A 107 -20.13 -5.82 7.92
#